data_AF-A0A5C5V7J8-F1
#
_entry.id   AF-A0A5C5V7J8-F1
#
_cell.length_a   1.000
_cell.length_b   1.000
_cell.length_c   1.000
_cell.angle_alpha   90.00
_cell.angle_beta   90.00
_cell.angle_gamma   90.00
#
_symmetry.space_group_name_H-M   'P 1'
#
loop_
_entity.id
_entity.type
_entity.pdbx_description
1 polymer ?
#
loop_
_entity_poly.entity_id
_entity_poly.type
_entity_poly.pdbx_seq_one_letter_code
_entity_poly.pdbx_strand_id
1 'polypeptide(L)'
;MTTNPYQSPQHDCSRGALPAAAGRYAGGWGSGVVDRDQRDKLSRDLRRLVTGRMTNDDFDDLYFDAYEDSPDDAVREIARFGWGLYSSDVLMPYRLKGRHRVNGDEKQAAARCVLFLRTDRPYQWPPPPSEPARRAAWALALNLGLPGSIAMLVICLPLLLFGNDWLFASVLVVPSAAVLVLSLWVLIYQSRVESPALQAWRLAGDWHAWPFLREEDLAAERIGATIADQTRAAGSD
;
A
#
# COMPACT_ATOMS: atom_id res chain seq x y z
N MET A 1 10.62 -0.99 -7.11
CA MET A 1 10.22 0.19 -6.30
C MET A 1 8.72 0.38 -6.42
N THR A 2 7.96 -0.50 -5.78
CA THR A 2 6.53 -0.35 -5.52
C THR A 2 6.35 0.81 -4.53
N THR A 3 5.72 1.90 -4.95
CA THR A 3 5.27 2.94 -4.02
C THR A 3 4.25 2.30 -3.08
N ASN A 4 4.65 2.09 -1.83
CA ASN A 4 3.77 1.61 -0.78
C ASN A 4 2.59 2.60 -0.69
N PRO A 5 1.34 2.20 -0.95
CA PRO A 5 0.18 3.11 -0.84
C PRO A 5 0.01 3.70 0.58
N TYR A 6 0.73 3.16 1.56
CA TYR A 6 0.79 3.61 2.95
C TYR A 6 1.90 4.65 3.26
N GLN A 7 2.78 5.00 2.31
CA GLN A 7 3.74 6.10 2.51
C GLN A 7 3.05 7.46 2.39
N SER A 8 3.10 8.24 3.47
CA SER A 8 2.48 9.58 3.55
C SER A 8 3.39 10.65 2.97
N PRO A 9 2.89 11.55 2.10
CA PRO A 9 3.47 12.88 1.94
C PRO A 9 3.07 13.71 3.16
N GLN A 10 4.05 14.22 3.91
CA GLN A 10 3.79 15.25 4.92
C GLN A 10 3.25 16.49 4.19
N HIS A 11 1.97 16.89 4.35
CA HIS A 11 1.52 18.30 4.28
C HIS A 11 0.03 18.50 4.60
N ASP A 12 -0.18 19.50 5.47
CA ASP A 12 -1.28 20.46 5.62
C ASP A 12 -2.69 20.00 6.03
N CYS A 13 -2.98 20.14 7.32
CA CYS A 13 -4.30 20.03 7.94
C CYS A 13 -5.15 21.28 7.68
N SER A 14 -5.79 21.37 6.52
CA SER A 14 -6.86 22.35 6.27
C SER A 14 -8.18 21.64 6.00
N ARG A 15 -9.12 21.74 6.97
CA ARG A 15 -10.48 21.18 6.94
C ARG A 15 -11.23 21.60 5.66
N GLY A 16 -11.52 20.65 4.79
CA GLY A 16 -12.43 20.80 3.65
C GLY A 16 -13.60 19.83 3.77
N ALA A 17 -14.82 20.35 3.66
CA ALA A 17 -16.06 19.59 3.71
C ALA A 17 -16.10 18.46 2.67
N LEU A 18 -16.67 17.30 3.06
CA LEU A 18 -16.85 16.11 2.24
C LEU A 18 -17.60 16.45 0.92
N PRO A 19 -17.03 16.16 -0.26
CA PRO A 19 -17.78 16.26 -1.51
C PRO A 19 -18.82 15.14 -1.61
N ALA A 20 -20.03 15.51 -2.04
CA ALA A 20 -21.22 14.66 -2.18
C ALA A 20 -21.12 13.50 -3.21
N ALA A 21 -19.91 13.09 -3.61
CA ALA A 21 -19.68 12.01 -4.56
C ALA A 21 -19.74 10.60 -3.93
N ALA A 22 -19.84 10.49 -2.59
CA ALA A 22 -20.00 9.21 -1.89
C ALA A 22 -21.41 8.61 -1.98
N GLY A 23 -22.35 9.24 -2.69
CA GLY A 23 -23.75 8.84 -2.77
C GLY A 23 -24.08 7.59 -3.61
N ARG A 24 -23.08 6.86 -4.14
CA ARG A 24 -23.30 5.68 -4.99
C ARG A 24 -22.75 4.34 -4.46
N TYR A 25 -22.38 4.29 -3.17
CA TYR A 25 -21.91 3.05 -2.51
C TYR A 25 -22.77 2.65 -1.30
N ALA A 26 -23.99 3.19 -1.18
CA ALA A 26 -24.93 2.93 -0.09
C ALA A 26 -25.68 1.59 -0.23
N GLY A 27 -24.95 0.52 -0.55
CA GLY A 27 -25.49 -0.83 -0.66
C GLY A 27 -24.51 -1.86 -0.10
N GLY A 28 -24.58 -2.11 1.22
CA GLY A 28 -24.18 -3.40 1.80
C GLY A 28 -22.72 -3.63 2.19
N TRP A 29 -21.95 -2.61 2.58
CA TRP A 29 -20.67 -2.85 3.29
C TRP A 29 -20.97 -3.06 4.77
N GLY A 30 -21.29 -4.29 5.18
CA GLY A 30 -21.63 -4.54 6.56
C GLY A 30 -22.37 -5.84 6.86
N SER A 31 -21.89 -6.97 6.35
CA SER A 31 -22.00 -8.21 7.12
C SER A 31 -20.61 -8.52 7.67
N GLY A 32 -20.14 -7.69 8.61
CA GLY A 32 -18.78 -7.75 9.15
C GLY A 32 -18.54 -9.05 9.89
N VAL A 33 -18.10 -10.08 9.16
CA VAL A 33 -17.64 -11.33 9.74
C VAL A 33 -16.36 -11.00 10.51
N VAL A 34 -16.43 -11.13 11.83
CA VAL A 34 -15.27 -11.03 12.70
C VAL A 34 -14.72 -12.43 12.89
N ASP A 35 -13.62 -12.74 12.21
CA ASP A 35 -12.90 -14.00 12.39
C ASP A 35 -11.87 -13.82 13.50
N ARG A 36 -12.27 -14.14 14.73
CA ARG A 36 -11.44 -13.97 15.92
C ARG A 36 -10.11 -14.71 15.83
N ASP A 37 -10.13 -15.94 15.32
CA ASP A 37 -8.96 -16.80 15.26
C ASP A 37 -7.94 -16.27 14.24
N GLN A 38 -8.41 -15.84 13.07
CA GLN A 38 -7.54 -15.21 12.07
C GLN A 38 -6.99 -13.87 12.55
N ARG A 39 -7.80 -13.04 13.22
CA ARG A 39 -7.32 -11.78 13.79
C ARG A 39 -6.23 -11.99 14.84
N ASP A 40 -6.39 -12.97 15.71
CA ASP A 40 -5.39 -13.30 16.73
C ASP A 40 -4.11 -13.87 16.10
N LYS A 41 -4.23 -14.69 15.04
CA LYS A 41 -3.09 -15.18 14.27
C LYS A 41 -2.32 -14.03 13.60
N LEU A 42 -3.04 -13.18 12.84
CA LEU A 42 -2.45 -12.03 12.16
C LEU A 42 -1.83 -11.03 13.15
N SER A 43 -2.45 -10.80 14.31
CA SER A 43 -1.88 -9.91 15.34
C SER A 43 -0.52 -10.40 15.84
N ARG A 44 -0.37 -11.72 16.05
CA ARG A 44 0.92 -12.33 16.42
C ARG A 44 1.94 -12.22 15.28
N ASP A 45 1.54 -12.55 14.07
CA ASP A 45 2.45 -12.58 12.91
C ASP A 45 2.92 -11.17 12.52
N LEU A 46 2.02 -10.18 12.51
CA LEU A 46 2.37 -8.78 12.26
C LEU A 46 3.36 -8.25 13.31
N ARG A 47 3.17 -8.58 14.61
CA ARG A 47 4.16 -8.26 15.65
C ARG A 47 5.51 -8.91 15.37
N ARG A 48 5.53 -10.18 14.97
CA ARG A 48 6.78 -10.90 14.65
C ARG A 48 7.46 -10.29 13.44
N LEU A 49 6.73 -9.93 12.39
CA LEU A 49 7.25 -9.27 11.19
C LEU A 49 7.90 -7.92 11.54
N VAL A 50 7.16 -7.02 12.20
CA VAL A 50 7.62 -5.66 12.53
C VAL A 50 8.79 -5.64 13.51
N THR A 51 8.87 -6.64 14.39
CA THR A 51 10.02 -6.83 15.30
C THR A 51 11.17 -7.62 14.67
N GLY A 52 11.03 -8.05 13.41
CA GLY A 52 11.98 -8.88 12.68
C GLY A 52 12.23 -10.26 13.31
N ARG A 53 11.25 -10.78 14.07
CA ARG A 53 11.18 -12.17 14.56
C ARG A 53 10.58 -13.12 13.52
N MET A 54 10.02 -12.61 12.43
CA MET A 54 9.62 -13.35 11.23
C MET A 54 10.38 -12.78 10.01
N THR A 55 10.63 -13.59 8.99
CA THR A 55 11.17 -13.11 7.71
C THR A 55 10.04 -12.56 6.83
N ASN A 56 10.37 -11.81 5.78
CA ASN A 56 9.38 -11.39 4.79
C ASN A 56 8.77 -12.62 4.07
N ASP A 57 9.59 -13.60 3.72
CA ASP A 57 9.18 -14.84 3.03
C ASP A 57 8.18 -15.65 3.85
N ASP A 58 8.46 -15.85 5.15
CA ASP A 58 7.51 -16.51 6.07
C ASP A 58 6.15 -15.78 6.13
N PHE A 59 6.15 -14.45 5.98
CA PHE A 59 4.92 -13.65 5.98
C PHE A 59 4.23 -13.67 4.63
N ASP A 60 4.98 -13.72 3.52
CA ASP A 60 4.46 -13.90 2.16
C ASP A 60 3.66 -15.20 2.06
N ASP A 61 4.24 -16.33 2.52
CA ASP A 61 3.56 -17.63 2.53
C ASP A 61 2.23 -17.54 3.29
N LEU A 62 2.25 -16.96 4.51
CA LEU A 62 1.04 -16.79 5.32
C LEU A 62 0.02 -15.84 4.69
N TYR A 63 0.49 -14.81 3.98
CA TYR A 63 -0.37 -13.85 3.30
C TYR A 63 -1.20 -14.55 2.21
N PHE A 64 -0.54 -15.27 1.30
CA PHE A 64 -1.20 -15.96 0.19
C PHE A 64 -2.00 -17.18 0.64
N ASP A 65 -1.52 -17.92 1.65
CA ASP A 65 -2.20 -19.14 2.11
C ASP A 65 -3.43 -18.86 2.99
N ALA A 66 -3.44 -17.76 3.75
CA ALA A 66 -4.43 -17.57 4.81
C ALA A 66 -5.12 -16.19 4.84
N TYR A 67 -4.45 -15.12 4.44
CA TYR A 67 -4.95 -13.76 4.72
C TYR A 67 -5.57 -13.06 3.51
N GLU A 68 -5.11 -13.35 2.29
CA GLU A 68 -5.59 -12.70 1.07
C GLU A 68 -7.09 -12.92 0.84
N ASP A 69 -7.53 -14.17 0.98
CA ASP A 69 -8.93 -14.58 0.75
C ASP A 69 -9.78 -14.63 2.02
N SER A 70 -9.32 -14.00 3.10
CA SER A 70 -10.06 -14.00 4.37
C SER A 70 -11.46 -13.37 4.21
N PRO A 71 -12.51 -13.95 4.82
CA PRO A 71 -13.84 -13.33 4.84
C PRO A 71 -13.90 -12.09 5.75
N ASP A 72 -12.91 -11.89 6.63
CA ASP A 72 -12.81 -10.72 7.50
C ASP A 72 -12.01 -9.61 6.81
N ASP A 73 -12.72 -8.53 6.46
CA ASP A 73 -12.13 -7.36 5.80
C ASP A 73 -10.95 -6.76 6.60
N ALA A 74 -11.00 -6.81 7.94
CA ALA A 74 -9.89 -6.32 8.75
C ALA A 74 -8.63 -7.14 8.54
N VAL A 75 -8.77 -8.47 8.47
CA VAL A 75 -7.65 -9.40 8.28
C VAL A 75 -7.01 -9.13 6.92
N ARG A 76 -7.81 -9.08 5.85
CA ARG A 76 -7.32 -8.82 4.50
C ARG A 76 -6.59 -7.49 4.39
N GLU A 77 -7.19 -6.40 4.85
CA GLU A 77 -6.59 -5.07 4.70
C GLU A 77 -5.35 -4.86 5.59
N ILE A 78 -5.38 -5.38 6.83
CA ILE A 78 -4.22 -5.29 7.72
C ILE A 78 -3.08 -6.22 7.26
N ALA A 79 -3.39 -7.41 6.73
CA ALA A 79 -2.39 -8.29 6.17
C ALA A 79 -1.73 -7.67 4.93
N ARG A 80 -2.53 -7.03 4.07
CA ARG A 80 -2.02 -6.26 2.92
C ARG A 80 -1.12 -5.11 3.33
N PHE A 81 -1.45 -4.42 4.43
CA PHE A 81 -0.54 -3.44 5.03
C PHE A 81 0.78 -4.09 5.47
N GLY A 82 0.72 -5.23 6.17
CA GLY A 82 1.91 -5.99 6.57
C GLY A 82 2.78 -6.38 5.38
N TRP A 83 2.16 -6.87 4.30
CA TRP A 83 2.81 -7.20 3.03
C TRP A 83 3.51 -5.99 2.40
N GLY A 84 2.89 -4.81 2.48
CA GLY A 84 3.47 -3.56 2.01
C GLY A 84 4.66 -3.01 2.81
N LEU A 85 4.99 -3.59 3.97
CA LEU A 85 6.14 -3.16 4.80
C LEU A 85 7.49 -3.57 4.22
N TYR A 86 7.52 -4.42 3.20
CA TYR A 86 8.74 -4.90 2.59
C TYR A 86 8.64 -4.90 1.06
N SER A 87 9.81 -4.99 0.43
CA SER A 87 9.91 -5.11 -1.02
C SER A 87 9.86 -6.58 -1.42
N SER A 88 8.88 -6.94 -2.24
CA SER A 88 8.78 -8.24 -2.92
C SER A 88 9.85 -8.42 -4.00
N ASP A 89 10.46 -7.32 -4.47
CA ASP A 89 11.48 -7.34 -5.54
C ASP A 89 12.81 -8.01 -5.14
N VAL A 90 12.97 -8.42 -3.87
CA VAL A 90 14.22 -9.02 -3.35
C VAL A 90 14.06 -10.53 -3.24
N LEU A 91 14.87 -11.27 -4.00
CA LEU A 91 14.82 -12.74 -4.10
C LEU A 91 15.24 -13.50 -2.83
N MET A 92 15.82 -12.83 -1.83
CA MET A 92 16.40 -13.49 -0.66
C MET A 92 15.59 -13.15 0.60
N PRO A 93 15.22 -14.14 1.44
CA PRO A 93 14.54 -13.89 2.71
C PRO A 93 15.34 -12.97 3.63
N TYR A 94 14.67 -11.98 4.21
CA TYR A 94 15.25 -11.05 5.18
C TYR A 94 14.27 -10.69 6.28
N ARG A 95 14.81 -10.14 7.36
CA ARG A 95 14.06 -9.66 8.53
C ARG A 95 14.03 -8.15 8.51
N LEU A 96 12.96 -7.54 9.02
CA LEU A 96 12.81 -6.08 9.09
C LEU A 96 13.66 -5.46 10.22
N LYS A 97 14.98 -5.63 10.13
CA LYS A 97 16.01 -5.18 11.08
C LYS A 97 17.18 -4.52 10.34
N GLY A 98 18.00 -3.79 11.09
CA GLY A 98 19.18 -3.11 10.56
C GLY A 98 18.80 -2.15 9.44
N ARG A 99 19.35 -2.37 8.24
CA ARG A 99 19.04 -1.56 7.04
C ARG A 99 17.59 -1.71 6.53
N HIS A 100 16.90 -2.79 6.89
CA HIS A 100 15.51 -3.06 6.51
C HIS A 100 14.53 -2.77 7.65
N ARG A 101 14.94 -1.98 8.65
CA ARG A 101 14.11 -1.68 9.81
C ARG A 101 12.92 -0.80 9.42
N VAL A 102 11.72 -1.23 9.81
CA VAL A 102 10.48 -0.44 9.71
C VAL A 102 10.66 0.93 10.38
N ASN A 103 10.18 1.99 9.74
CA ASN A 103 10.30 3.35 10.27
C ASN A 103 9.37 3.57 11.48
N GLY A 104 9.47 4.74 12.13
CA GLY A 104 8.70 5.04 13.35
C GLY A 104 7.18 5.08 13.10
N ASP A 105 6.77 5.73 12.01
CA ASP A 105 5.36 5.95 11.68
C ASP A 105 4.67 4.63 11.28
N GLU A 106 5.34 3.80 10.48
CA GLU A 106 4.90 2.45 10.10
C GLU A 106 4.80 1.53 11.32
N LYS A 107 5.73 1.62 12.27
CA LYS A 107 5.62 0.89 13.54
C LYS A 107 4.43 1.33 14.36
N GLN A 108 4.14 2.63 14.39
CA GLN A 108 2.98 3.15 15.09
C GLN A 108 1.67 2.70 14.42
N ALA A 109 1.63 2.70 13.08
CA ALA A 109 0.52 2.14 12.32
C ALA A 109 0.34 0.65 12.60
N ALA A 110 1.41 -0.15 12.56
CA ALA A 110 1.34 -1.57 12.90
C ALA A 110 0.87 -1.81 14.34
N ALA A 111 1.25 -0.96 15.30
CA ALA A 111 0.76 -1.04 16.67
C ALA A 111 -0.75 -0.77 16.76
N ARG A 112 -1.28 0.19 15.99
CA ARG A 112 -2.73 0.42 15.87
C ARG A 112 -3.44 -0.77 15.24
N CYS A 113 -2.87 -1.36 14.18
CA CYS A 113 -3.41 -2.57 13.56
C CYS A 113 -3.50 -3.73 14.55
N VAL A 114 -2.42 -3.98 15.28
CA VAL A 114 -2.35 -4.99 16.33
C VAL A 114 -3.40 -4.74 17.41
N LEU A 115 -3.63 -3.49 17.80
CA LEU A 115 -4.65 -3.13 18.78
C LEU A 115 -6.05 -3.42 18.21
N PHE A 116 -6.34 -2.98 16.99
CA PHE A 116 -7.61 -3.19 16.32
C PHE A 116 -7.96 -4.68 16.18
N LEU A 117 -6.99 -5.51 15.75
CA LEU A 117 -7.18 -6.96 15.61
C LEU A 117 -7.54 -7.64 16.94
N ARG A 118 -7.23 -7.03 18.08
CA ARG A 118 -7.61 -7.58 19.39
C ARG A 118 -9.04 -7.21 19.78
N THR A 119 -9.69 -6.33 19.04
CA THR A 119 -11.09 -5.93 19.26
C THR A 119 -12.04 -6.78 18.41
N ASP A 120 -13.29 -6.89 18.85
CA ASP A 120 -14.35 -7.55 18.08
C ASP A 120 -15.14 -6.56 17.22
N ARG A 121 -14.53 -5.40 16.91
CA ARG A 121 -15.18 -4.38 16.07
C ARG A 121 -15.18 -4.80 14.61
N PRO A 122 -16.29 -4.60 13.88
CA PRO A 122 -16.31 -4.80 12.44
C PRO A 122 -15.40 -3.76 11.76
N TYR A 123 -14.77 -4.15 10.66
CA TYR A 123 -14.02 -3.22 9.82
C TYR A 123 -15.00 -2.30 9.08
N GLN A 124 -14.72 -1.00 9.06
CA GLN A 124 -15.65 0.02 8.52
C GLN A 124 -15.05 0.86 7.39
N TRP A 125 -13.75 0.72 7.12
CA TRP A 125 -13.14 1.45 6.02
C TRP A 125 -13.68 0.91 4.70
N PRO A 126 -13.98 1.79 3.72
CA PRO A 126 -14.35 1.33 2.39
C PRO A 126 -13.20 0.51 1.77
N PRO A 127 -13.49 -0.41 0.84
CA PRO A 127 -12.44 -1.11 0.12
C PRO A 127 -11.53 -0.10 -0.61
N PRO A 128 -10.22 -0.36 -0.68
CA PRO A 128 -9.31 0.52 -1.41
C PRO A 128 -9.71 0.54 -2.90
N PRO A 129 -9.65 1.72 -3.56
CA PRO A 129 -10.05 1.84 -4.95
C PRO A 129 -9.15 0.98 -5.84
N SER A 130 -9.77 0.16 -6.68
CA SER A 130 -9.06 -0.56 -7.73
C SER A 130 -8.85 0.37 -8.92
N GLU A 131 -7.60 0.56 -9.33
CA GLU A 131 -7.24 1.42 -10.47
C GLU A 131 -6.55 0.61 -11.57
N PRO A 132 -7.29 -0.29 -12.25
CA PRO A 132 -6.73 -1.18 -13.24
C PRO A 132 -6.11 -0.40 -14.41
N ALA A 133 -6.74 0.71 -14.83
CA ALA A 133 -6.21 1.57 -15.89
C ALA A 133 -4.86 2.19 -15.51
N ARG A 134 -4.71 2.66 -14.26
CA ARG A 134 -3.44 3.23 -13.77
C ARG A 134 -2.36 2.14 -13.73
N ARG A 135 -2.69 0.95 -13.19
CA ARG A 135 -1.78 -0.20 -13.17
C ARG A 135 -1.36 -0.64 -14.58
N ALA A 136 -2.31 -0.70 -15.51
CA ALA A 136 -2.04 -1.05 -16.90
C ALA A 136 -1.15 -0.02 -17.59
N ALA A 137 -1.42 1.29 -17.40
CA ALA A 137 -0.58 2.35 -17.94
C ALA A 137 0.86 2.28 -17.39
N TRP A 138 1.01 2.06 -16.09
CA TRP A 138 2.32 1.89 -15.46
C TRP A 138 3.04 0.65 -15.98
N ALA A 139 2.35 -0.49 -16.08
CA ALA A 139 2.90 -1.73 -16.63
C ALA A 139 3.30 -1.59 -18.11
N LEU A 140 2.48 -0.90 -18.92
CA LEU A 140 2.79 -0.64 -20.32
C LEU A 140 4.02 0.26 -20.46
N ALA A 141 4.11 1.33 -19.68
CA ALA A 141 5.25 2.24 -19.68
C ALA A 141 6.55 1.52 -19.26
N LEU A 142 6.49 0.67 -18.23
CA LEU A 142 7.66 -0.05 -17.72
C LEU A 142 8.10 -1.21 -18.63
N ASN A 143 7.17 -2.04 -19.10
CA ASN A 143 7.49 -3.28 -19.81
C ASN A 143 7.65 -3.10 -21.32
N LEU A 144 6.96 -2.13 -21.92
CA LEU A 144 6.96 -1.95 -23.38
C LEU A 144 7.55 -0.59 -23.77
N GLY A 145 7.07 0.48 -23.12
CA GLY A 145 7.45 1.85 -23.45
C GLY A 145 8.94 2.11 -23.27
N LEU A 146 9.46 1.94 -22.05
CA LEU A 146 10.87 2.15 -21.72
C LEU A 146 11.83 1.25 -22.52
N PRO A 147 11.78 -0.09 -22.38
CA PRO A 147 12.77 -0.96 -23.01
C PRO A 147 12.67 -0.91 -24.54
N GLY A 148 11.45 -0.84 -25.10
CA GLY A 148 11.24 -0.74 -26.54
C GLY A 148 11.83 0.55 -27.12
N SER A 149 11.57 1.69 -26.48
CA SER A 149 12.09 2.98 -26.94
C SER A 149 13.62 3.07 -26.79
N ILE A 150 14.18 2.55 -25.70
CA ILE A 150 15.63 2.51 -25.49
C ILE A 150 16.30 1.65 -26.57
N ALA A 151 15.78 0.44 -26.83
CA ALA A 151 16.33 -0.45 -27.84
C ALA A 151 16.29 0.19 -29.24
N MET A 152 15.16 0.81 -29.61
CA MET A 152 15.03 1.50 -30.89
C MET A 152 16.00 2.67 -31.03
N LEU A 153 16.19 3.47 -29.97
CA LEU A 153 17.15 4.57 -29.99
C LEU A 153 18.60 4.06 -30.11
N VAL A 154 18.97 2.99 -29.40
CA VAL A 154 20.32 2.40 -29.51
C VAL A 154 20.62 1.93 -30.94
N ILE A 155 19.63 1.39 -31.65
CA ILE A 155 19.78 0.90 -33.03
C ILE A 155 19.73 2.05 -34.04
N CYS A 156 18.78 2.99 -33.89
CA CYS A 156 18.49 4.00 -34.90
C CYS A 156 19.39 5.25 -34.79
N LEU A 157 19.92 5.56 -33.60
CA LEU A 157 20.79 6.72 -33.42
C LEU A 157 22.10 6.60 -34.22
N PRO A 158 22.80 5.44 -34.26
CA PRO A 158 23.95 5.27 -35.15
C PRO A 158 23.58 5.38 -36.64
N LEU A 159 22.43 4.87 -37.06
CA LEU A 159 21.95 5.01 -38.43
C LEU A 159 21.69 6.48 -38.80
N LEU A 160 21.20 7.28 -37.85
CA LEU A 160 21.02 8.72 -38.03
C LEU A 160 22.37 9.46 -38.13
N LEU A 161 23.34 9.08 -37.30
CA LEU A 161 24.64 9.79 -37.20
C LEU A 161 25.62 9.42 -38.31
N PHE A 162 25.59 8.18 -38.77
CA PHE A 162 26.58 7.63 -39.72
C PHE A 162 25.98 7.15 -41.03
N GLY A 163 24.65 7.05 -41.13
CA GLY A 163 23.96 6.60 -42.33
C GLY A 163 23.70 7.71 -43.34
N ASN A 164 23.50 7.32 -44.60
CA ASN A 164 23.18 8.25 -45.69
C ASN A 164 21.67 8.58 -45.74
N ASP A 165 20.82 7.74 -45.14
CA ASP A 165 19.36 7.83 -45.20
C ASP A 165 18.75 8.48 -43.95
N TRP A 166 18.95 9.79 -43.81
CA TRP A 166 18.47 10.59 -42.68
C TRP A 166 16.95 10.56 -42.50
N LEU A 167 16.20 10.57 -43.61
CA LEU A 167 14.74 10.58 -43.57
C LEU A 167 14.22 9.29 -42.91
N PHE A 168 14.74 8.13 -43.32
CA PHE A 168 14.39 6.84 -42.74
C PHE A 168 14.70 6.78 -41.24
N ALA A 169 15.91 7.18 -40.84
CA ALA A 169 16.31 7.17 -39.43
C ALA A 169 15.46 8.13 -38.58
N SER A 170 15.13 9.32 -39.09
CA SER A 170 14.32 10.31 -38.36
C SER A 170 12.89 9.82 -38.05
N VAL A 171 12.28 9.07 -38.98
CA VAL A 171 10.94 8.49 -38.81
C VAL A 171 10.89 7.47 -37.67
N LEU A 172 12.01 6.85 -37.30
CA LEU A 172 12.09 5.88 -36.21
C LEU A 172 12.55 6.52 -34.89
N VAL A 173 13.51 7.43 -34.95
CA VAL A 173 14.09 8.10 -33.76
C VAL A 173 13.08 9.02 -33.08
N VAL A 174 12.36 9.85 -33.84
CA VAL A 174 11.45 10.86 -33.26
C VAL A 174 10.29 10.21 -32.49
N PRO A 175 9.55 9.23 -33.04
CA PRO A 175 8.51 8.55 -32.27
C PRO A 175 9.06 7.80 -31.06
N SER A 176 10.23 7.18 -31.18
CA SER A 176 10.85 6.44 -30.07
C SER A 176 11.25 7.37 -28.93
N ALA A 177 11.81 8.54 -29.24
CA ALA A 177 12.08 9.58 -28.24
C ALA A 177 10.78 10.09 -27.59
N ALA A 178 9.72 10.30 -28.37
CA ALA A 178 8.42 10.73 -27.84
C ALA A 178 7.80 9.67 -26.91
N VAL A 179 7.84 8.39 -27.27
CA VAL A 179 7.34 7.30 -26.42
C VAL A 179 8.18 7.17 -25.15
N LEU A 180 9.50 7.34 -25.23
CA LEU A 180 10.37 7.35 -24.05
C LEU A 180 10.00 8.48 -23.08
N VAL A 181 9.85 9.71 -23.59
CA VAL A 181 9.46 10.87 -22.78
C VAL A 181 8.08 10.67 -22.16
N LEU A 182 7.10 10.18 -22.94
CA LEU A 182 5.76 9.88 -22.43
C LEU A 182 5.79 8.80 -21.35
N SER A 183 6.59 7.75 -21.54
CA SER A 183 6.74 6.66 -20.56
C SER A 183 7.34 7.19 -19.26
N LEU A 184 8.40 7.99 -19.33
CA LEU A 184 9.00 8.63 -18.16
C LEU A 184 8.01 9.60 -17.48
N TRP A 185 7.27 10.38 -18.26
CA TRP A 185 6.25 11.28 -17.73
C TRP A 185 5.15 10.51 -17.01
N VAL A 186 4.62 9.41 -17.58
CA VAL A 186 3.63 8.55 -16.93
C VAL A 186 4.17 7.99 -15.61
N LEU A 187 5.39 7.47 -15.59
CA LEU A 187 5.99 6.89 -14.38
C LEU A 187 6.21 7.95 -13.28
N ILE A 188 6.70 9.14 -13.65
CA ILE A 188 6.94 10.24 -12.70
C ILE A 188 5.63 10.88 -12.23
N TYR A 189 4.70 11.15 -13.15
CA TYR A 189 3.44 11.80 -12.84
C TYR A 189 2.55 10.90 -12.00
N GLN A 190 2.36 9.64 -12.39
CA GLN A 190 1.51 8.72 -11.63
C GLN A 190 2.10 8.33 -10.26
N SER A 191 3.43 8.40 -10.09
CA SER A 191 4.05 8.21 -8.76
C SER A 191 3.90 9.42 -7.84
N ARG A 192 3.67 10.62 -8.40
CA ARG A 192 3.51 11.86 -7.64
C ARG A 192 2.06 12.24 -7.38
N VAL A 193 1.15 11.88 -8.28
CA VAL A 193 -0.25 12.27 -8.19
C VAL A 193 -1.05 11.16 -7.55
N GLU A 194 -1.48 11.40 -6.31
CA GLU A 194 -2.51 10.60 -5.68
C GLU A 194 -3.80 10.73 -6.48
N SER A 195 -4.41 9.59 -6.80
CA SER A 195 -5.66 9.58 -7.54
C SER A 195 -6.79 10.16 -6.71
N PRO A 196 -7.77 10.83 -7.33
CA PRO A 196 -8.95 11.35 -6.63
C PRO A 196 -9.70 10.28 -5.85
N ALA A 197 -9.71 9.03 -6.33
CA ALA A 197 -10.33 7.91 -5.64
C ALA A 197 -9.56 7.54 -4.36
N LEU A 198 -8.23 7.54 -4.39
CA LEU A 198 -7.40 7.30 -3.21
C LEU A 198 -7.54 8.45 -2.20
N GLN A 199 -7.62 9.70 -2.68
CA GLN A 199 -7.90 10.85 -1.82
C GLN A 199 -9.28 10.73 -1.16
N ALA A 200 -10.33 10.41 -1.92
CA ALA A 200 -11.67 10.20 -1.39
C ALA A 200 -11.72 9.04 -0.38
N TRP A 201 -10.98 7.97 -0.64
CA TRP A 201 -10.82 6.85 0.29
C TRP A 201 -10.13 7.29 1.59
N ARG A 202 -9.03 8.07 1.51
CA ARG A 202 -8.36 8.63 2.69
C ARG A 202 -9.23 9.61 3.47
N LEU A 203 -10.11 10.34 2.79
CA LEU A 203 -11.08 11.26 3.39
C LEU A 203 -12.30 10.55 4.01
N ALA A 204 -12.45 9.24 3.81
CA ALA A 204 -13.57 8.48 4.37
C ALA A 204 -13.50 8.34 5.90
N GLY A 205 -12.31 8.49 6.47
CA GLY A 205 -12.07 8.42 7.92
C GLY A 205 -10.81 9.18 8.33
N ASP A 206 -10.45 9.09 9.59
CA ASP A 206 -9.19 9.66 10.06
C ASP A 206 -8.03 8.71 9.75
N TRP A 207 -7.21 9.09 8.77
CA TRP A 207 -6.06 8.30 8.36
C TRP A 207 -5.07 8.04 9.51
N HIS A 208 -4.92 8.97 10.45
CA HIS A 208 -4.04 8.79 11.59
C HIS A 208 -4.57 7.75 12.59
N ALA A 209 -5.88 7.49 12.53
CA ALA A 209 -6.55 6.47 13.32
C ALA A 209 -6.59 5.09 12.65
N TRP A 210 -6.30 4.98 11.34
CA TRP A 210 -6.35 3.71 10.61
C TRP A 210 -5.61 2.60 11.38
N PRO A 211 -6.22 1.40 11.54
CA PRO A 211 -7.44 0.88 10.90
C PRO A 211 -8.77 1.25 11.58
N PHE A 212 -8.76 2.07 12.63
CA PHE A 212 -10.00 2.64 13.16
C PHE A 212 -10.53 3.71 12.21
N LEU A 213 -11.86 3.87 12.12
CA LEU A 213 -12.45 4.90 11.26
C LEU A 213 -12.27 6.31 11.87
N ARG A 214 -12.23 6.40 13.20
CA ARG A 214 -12.18 7.65 13.95
C ARG A 214 -11.13 7.60 15.06
N GLU A 215 -10.54 8.74 15.39
CA GLU A 215 -9.58 8.85 16.50
C GLU A 215 -10.19 8.54 17.86
N GLU A 216 -11.48 8.85 18.06
CA GLU A 216 -12.20 8.56 19.30
C GLU A 216 -12.24 7.07 19.62
N ASP A 217 -12.40 6.22 18.60
CA ASP A 217 -12.41 4.77 18.73
C ASP A 217 -11.04 4.26 19.15
N LEU A 218 -9.98 4.75 18.48
CA LEU A 218 -8.61 4.42 18.83
C LEU A 218 -8.27 4.85 20.28
N ALA A 219 -8.70 6.05 20.68
CA ALA A 219 -8.46 6.57 22.02
C ALA A 219 -9.16 5.70 23.09
N ALA A 220 -10.43 5.33 22.86
CA ALA A 220 -11.18 4.46 23.75
C ALA A 220 -10.50 3.10 23.95
N GLU A 221 -10.05 2.45 22.86
CA GLU A 221 -9.38 1.16 22.94
C GLU A 221 -7.99 1.23 23.60
N ARG A 222 -7.26 2.34 23.42
CA ARG A 222 -5.98 2.57 24.13
C ARG A 222 -6.16 2.69 25.63
N ILE A 223 -7.19 3.42 26.07
CA ILE A 223 -7.51 3.56 27.49
C ILE A 223 -7.91 2.20 28.06
N GLY A 224 -8.79 1.46 27.36
CA GLY A 224 -9.21 0.12 27.75
C GLY A 224 -8.03 -0.86 27.88
N ALA A 225 -7.12 -0.87 26.91
CA ALA A 225 -5.91 -1.69 26.96
C ALA A 225 -5.00 -1.33 28.16
N THR A 226 -4.86 -0.04 28.46
CA THR A 226 -4.05 0.43 29.60
C THR A 226 -4.62 -0.04 30.94
N ILE A 227 -5.94 0.09 31.12
CA ILE A 227 -6.63 -0.38 32.33
C ILE A 227 -6.49 -1.90 32.48
N ALA A 228 -6.69 -2.66 31.39
CA ALA A 228 -6.57 -4.12 31.41
C ALA A 228 -5.17 -4.60 31.82
N ASP A 229 -4.12 -3.92 31.37
CA ASP A 229 -2.74 -4.26 31.74
C ASP A 229 -2.44 -3.89 33.21
N GLN A 230 -2.97 -2.78 33.72
CA GLN A 230 -2.86 -2.42 35.15
C GLN A 230 -3.56 -3.43 36.06
N THR A 231 -4.79 -3.85 35.71
CA THR A 231 -5.53 -4.86 36.48
C THR A 231 -4.81 -6.21 36.49
N ARG A 232 -4.18 -6.61 35.37
CA ARG A 232 -3.41 -7.86 35.32
C ARG A 232 -2.17 -7.81 36.21
N ALA A 233 -1.50 -6.66 36.29
CA ALA A 233 -0.34 -6.47 37.16
C ALA A 233 -0.71 -6.48 38.66
N ALA A 234 -1.87 -5.93 39.02
CA ALA A 234 -2.33 -5.89 40.40
C ALA A 234 -2.86 -7.24 40.93
N GLY A 235 -3.26 -8.16 40.03
CA GLY A 235 -3.76 -9.50 40.39
C GLY A 235 -2.69 -10.60 40.47
N SER A 236 -1.41 -10.24 40.29
CA SER A 236 -0.27 -11.18 40.33
C SER A 236 0.59 -11.08 41.59
N ASP A 237 0.18 -10.27 42.57
CA ASP A 237 0.78 -10.14 43.90
C ASP A 237 -0.05 -10.91 44.95
#